data_AF-A0A3N5SMN1-F1
#
_entry.id   AF-A0A3N5SMN1-F1
#
_cell.length_a   1.000
_cell.length_b   1.000
_cell.length_c   1.000
_cell.angle_alpha   90.00
_cell.angle_beta   90.00
_cell.angle_gamma   90.00
#
_symmetry.space_group_name_H-M   'P 1'
#
loop_
_entity.id
_entity.type
_entity.pdbx_description
1 polymer ?
#
loop_
_entity_poly.entity_id
_entity_poly.type
_entity_poly.pdbx_seq_one_letter_code
_entity_poly.pdbx_strand_id
1 'polypeptide(L)'
;MKSAVAALFAQTSAVTGVIEKYYGVVRPITTEKYGTFPIACTATKECSTPDHLYSAVPNDRYTGIAYVEIGNTTMRLNPRFQSVVEYTIQARYVAWYNAAKLGFAPCDGQEKIMLQAMRCTTETKQIEIAPGIRAEVESTLTQTSGDYSDIFRPYRYADRAHLLVWPYEAFALNFTLKMHVPAVCLNYDLPNPVTCINV
;
A
#
# COMPACT_ATOMS: atom_id res chain seq x y z
N MET A 1 4.83 -8.84 9.99
CA MET A 1 5.09 -8.72 8.53
C MET A 1 4.23 -7.68 7.83
N LYS A 2 2.89 -7.81 7.79
CA LYS A 2 2.01 -6.81 7.13
C LYS A 2 2.25 -5.38 7.65
N SER A 3 2.42 -5.19 8.96
CA SER A 3 2.72 -3.89 9.56
C SER A 3 4.05 -3.28 9.10
N ALA A 4 5.06 -4.12 8.86
CA ALA A 4 6.37 -3.66 8.39
C ALA A 4 6.31 -3.21 6.93
N VAL A 5 5.61 -3.97 6.09
CA VAL A 5 5.34 -3.54 4.71
C VAL A 5 4.51 -2.26 4.70
N ALA A 6 3.51 -2.15 5.59
CA ALA A 6 2.75 -0.93 5.74
C ALA A 6 3.64 0.27 6.13
N ALA A 7 4.61 0.08 7.03
CA ALA A 7 5.56 1.12 7.45
C ALA A 7 6.49 1.56 6.31
N LEU A 8 7.01 0.61 5.51
CA LEU A 8 7.82 0.91 4.32
C LEU A 8 7.08 1.85 3.37
N PHE A 9 5.84 1.52 3.02
CA PHE A 9 5.06 2.30 2.08
C PHE A 9 4.41 3.55 2.71
N ALA A 10 4.32 3.63 4.04
CA ALA A 10 4.01 4.87 4.73
C ALA A 10 5.13 5.90 4.53
N GLN A 11 6.40 5.49 4.65
CA GLN A 11 7.55 6.34 4.34
C GLN A 11 7.55 6.75 2.87
N THR A 12 7.29 5.81 1.96
CA THR A 12 7.15 6.11 0.53
C THR A 12 6.08 7.17 0.27
N SER A 13 4.89 7.00 0.85
CA SER A 13 3.79 7.96 0.72
C SER A 13 4.14 9.33 1.29
N ALA A 14 4.78 9.39 2.45
CA ALA A 14 5.23 10.65 3.06
C ALA A 14 6.24 11.40 2.19
N VAL A 15 7.17 10.69 1.55
CA VAL A 15 8.20 11.29 0.68
C VAL A 15 7.59 11.88 -0.58
N THR A 16 6.56 11.25 -1.17
CA THR A 16 5.92 11.80 -2.38
C THR A 16 5.27 13.17 -2.14
N GLY A 17 4.88 13.50 -0.90
CA GLY A 17 4.20 14.76 -0.56
C GLY A 17 2.80 14.94 -1.16
N VAL A 18 2.36 13.98 -1.96
CA VAL A 18 1.09 13.99 -2.71
C VAL A 18 -0.01 13.21 -1.99
N ILE A 19 0.38 12.26 -1.14
CA ILE A 19 -0.54 11.39 -0.43
C ILE A 19 -1.00 12.05 0.86
N GLU A 20 -2.25 12.47 0.88
CA GLU A 20 -2.92 13.01 2.07
C GLU A 20 -3.37 11.88 3.00
N LYS A 21 -3.81 10.75 2.43
CA LYS A 21 -4.33 9.62 3.21
C LYS A 21 -3.70 8.29 2.79
N TYR A 22 -3.01 7.65 3.73
CA TYR A 22 -2.44 6.32 3.55
C TYR A 22 -3.22 5.28 4.36
N TYR A 23 -3.74 4.26 3.68
CA TYR A 23 -4.59 3.23 4.29
C TYR A 23 -3.83 1.98 4.77
N GLY A 24 -2.52 1.92 4.57
CA GLY A 24 -1.75 0.72 4.91
C GLY A 24 -2.07 -0.45 3.99
N VAL A 25 -2.05 -1.66 4.57
CA VAL A 25 -2.37 -2.88 3.83
C VAL A 25 -3.88 -3.04 3.69
N VAL A 26 -4.35 -3.21 2.47
CA VAL A 26 -5.76 -3.40 2.15
C VAL A 26 -6.06 -4.84 1.71
N ARG A 27 -7.34 -5.19 1.76
CA ARG A 27 -7.92 -6.41 1.18
C ARG A 27 -9.18 -6.06 0.39
N PRO A 28 -9.55 -6.83 -0.64
CA PRO A 28 -10.83 -6.63 -1.31
C PRO A 28 -11.99 -7.01 -0.38
N ILE A 29 -13.04 -6.19 -0.39
CA ILE A 29 -14.35 -6.53 0.19
C ILE A 29 -15.41 -6.38 -0.89
N THR A 30 -16.28 -7.38 -1.02
CA THR A 30 -17.39 -7.35 -1.99
C THR A 30 -18.70 -7.12 -1.25
N THR A 31 -19.49 -6.19 -1.76
CA THR A 31 -20.85 -5.90 -1.29
C THR A 31 -21.81 -6.04 -2.47
N GLU A 32 -23.03 -6.50 -2.22
CA GLU A 32 -24.03 -6.67 -3.29
C GLU A 32 -24.38 -5.34 -3.96
N LYS A 33 -24.45 -4.26 -3.17
CA LYS A 33 -24.92 -2.95 -3.64
C LYS A 33 -23.83 -2.11 -4.32
N TYR A 34 -22.58 -2.24 -3.88
CA TYR A 34 -21.52 -1.31 -4.30
C TYR A 34 -20.42 -2.01 -5.11
N GLY A 35 -20.34 -3.35 -5.09
CA GLY A 35 -19.27 -4.09 -5.75
C GLY A 35 -18.05 -4.30 -4.85
N THR A 36 -16.86 -4.32 -5.44
CA THR A 36 -15.62 -4.75 -4.78
C THR A 36 -14.65 -3.59 -4.60
N PHE A 37 -14.21 -3.35 -3.36
CA PHE A 37 -13.35 -2.20 -2.99
C PHE A 37 -12.16 -2.61 -2.14
N PRO A 38 -11.07 -1.83 -2.15
CA PRO A 38 -10.02 -1.95 -1.14
C PRO A 38 -10.52 -1.45 0.22
N ILE A 39 -10.38 -2.27 1.26
CA ILE A 39 -10.57 -1.86 2.65
C ILE A 39 -9.31 -2.15 3.47
N ALA A 40 -8.91 -1.20 4.32
CA ALA A 40 -7.77 -1.39 5.22
C ALA A 40 -7.97 -2.66 6.08
N CYS A 41 -6.91 -3.46 6.25
CA CYS A 41 -6.99 -4.68 7.06
C CYS A 41 -7.28 -4.40 8.55
N THR A 42 -7.04 -3.17 9.01
CA THR A 42 -7.33 -2.69 10.36
C THR A 42 -8.76 -2.17 10.54
N ALA A 43 -9.52 -2.04 9.44
CA ALA A 43 -10.87 -1.51 9.48
C ALA A 43 -11.82 -2.43 10.27
N THR A 44 -12.66 -1.85 11.13
CA THR A 44 -13.69 -2.58 11.87
C THR A 44 -14.89 -2.90 10.96
N LYS A 45 -15.84 -3.70 11.46
CA LYS A 45 -17.08 -4.02 10.75
C LYS A 45 -17.92 -2.76 10.48
N GLU A 46 -17.84 -1.74 11.34
CA GLU A 46 -18.51 -0.45 11.17
C GLU A 46 -17.90 0.36 10.01
N CYS A 47 -16.59 0.27 9.79
CA CYS A 47 -15.93 0.87 8.63
C CYS A 47 -16.30 0.20 7.30
N SER A 48 -17.04 -0.91 7.34
CA SER A 48 -17.58 -1.60 6.16
C SER A 48 -18.99 -1.13 5.79
N THR A 49 -19.53 -0.11 6.47
CA THR A 49 -20.80 0.50 6.04
C THR A 49 -20.58 1.32 4.76
N PRO A 50 -21.64 1.49 3.95
CA PRO A 50 -21.53 2.16 2.66
C PRO A 50 -20.91 3.56 2.73
N ASP A 51 -21.31 4.36 3.73
CA ASP A 51 -20.88 5.74 3.89
C ASP A 51 -19.38 5.86 4.16
N HIS A 52 -18.78 4.87 4.86
CA HIS A 52 -17.35 4.82 5.10
C HIS A 52 -16.56 4.24 3.93
N LEU A 53 -17.15 3.30 3.17
CA LEU A 53 -16.55 2.78 1.94
C LEU A 53 -16.35 3.89 0.89
N TYR A 54 -17.23 4.90 0.85
CA TYR A 54 -17.05 6.08 0.00
C TYR A 54 -15.85 6.96 0.37
N SER A 55 -15.38 6.91 1.62
CA SER A 55 -14.14 7.61 2.00
C SER A 55 -12.89 6.89 1.50
N ALA A 56 -12.97 5.58 1.26
CA ALA A 56 -11.88 4.75 0.77
C ALA A 56 -11.67 4.89 -0.76
N VAL A 57 -12.63 5.48 -1.46
CA VAL A 57 -12.49 5.91 -2.85
C VAL A 57 -12.14 7.40 -2.86
N PRO A 58 -11.15 7.83 -3.65
CA PRO A 58 -10.88 9.23 -3.92
C PRO A 58 -12.14 9.96 -4.36
N ASN A 59 -12.28 11.09 -3.71
CA ASN A 59 -13.26 12.09 -4.02
C ASN A 59 -12.54 13.44 -3.97
N ASP A 60 -13.28 14.48 -4.30
CA ASP A 60 -12.83 15.87 -4.30
C ASP A 60 -12.44 16.39 -2.91
N ARG A 61 -12.52 15.60 -1.84
CA ARG A 61 -12.08 16.02 -0.50
C ARG A 61 -10.59 15.82 -0.27
N TYR A 62 -9.97 14.84 -0.94
CA TYR A 62 -8.57 14.50 -0.73
C TYR A 62 -7.71 14.84 -1.94
N THR A 63 -6.45 15.20 -1.67
CA THR A 63 -5.44 15.53 -2.68
C THR A 63 -4.83 14.25 -3.27
N GLY A 64 -4.67 13.22 -2.44
CA GLY A 64 -4.25 11.90 -2.88
C GLY A 64 -4.41 10.85 -1.80
N ILE A 65 -4.62 9.62 -2.22
CA ILE A 65 -4.67 8.45 -1.36
C ILE A 65 -3.66 7.41 -1.84
N ALA A 66 -3.15 6.61 -0.91
CA ALA A 66 -2.37 5.43 -1.25
C ALA A 66 -2.69 4.25 -0.35
N TYR A 67 -2.43 3.05 -0.87
CA TYR A 67 -2.59 1.80 -0.16
C TYR A 67 -1.66 0.72 -0.70
N VAL A 68 -1.58 -0.40 0.02
CA VAL A 68 -0.75 -1.55 -0.34
C VAL A 68 -1.59 -2.81 -0.40
N GLU A 69 -1.53 -3.51 -1.52
CA GLU A 69 -2.04 -4.87 -1.64
C GLU A 69 -0.90 -5.86 -1.37
N ILE A 70 -1.16 -6.87 -0.55
CA ILE A 70 -0.19 -7.94 -0.29
C ILE A 70 -0.64 -9.19 -1.03
N GLY A 71 0.19 -9.65 -1.95
CA GLY A 71 0.02 -10.90 -2.66
C GLY A 71 0.65 -12.07 -1.89
N ASN A 72 1.24 -13.00 -2.65
CA ASN A 72 1.85 -14.19 -2.08
C ASN A 72 3.00 -13.83 -1.14
N THR A 73 3.01 -14.49 0.02
CA THR A 73 4.10 -14.44 1.00
C THR A 73 4.65 -15.84 1.18
N THR A 74 5.96 -15.99 1.06
CA THR A 74 6.65 -17.25 1.34
C THR A 74 7.71 -17.02 2.41
N MET A 75 7.94 -18.05 3.23
CA MET A 75 8.92 -18.03 4.30
C MET A 75 9.90 -19.17 4.07
N ARG A 76 11.19 -18.90 4.24
CA ARG A 76 12.26 -19.90 4.15
C ARG A 76 13.27 -19.65 5.24
N LEU A 77 13.74 -20.72 5.87
CA LEU A 77 14.95 -20.64 6.71
C LEU A 77 16.15 -20.50 5.78
N ASN A 78 17.02 -19.52 6.03
CA ASN A 78 18.22 -19.38 5.22
C ASN A 78 19.15 -20.58 5.50
N PRO A 79 19.45 -21.43 4.50
CA PRO A 79 20.24 -22.63 4.74
C PRO A 79 21.70 -22.32 5.11
N ARG A 80 22.20 -21.15 4.71
CA ARG A 80 23.55 -20.67 5.04
C ARG A 80 23.62 -20.00 6.41
N PHE A 81 22.53 -19.36 6.81
CA PHE A 81 22.41 -18.67 8.09
C PHE A 81 21.18 -19.19 8.82
N GLN A 82 21.33 -20.32 9.52
CA GLN A 82 20.24 -20.99 10.26
C GLN A 82 19.60 -20.09 11.34
N SER A 83 20.22 -18.95 11.65
CA SER A 83 19.71 -17.92 12.55
C SER A 83 18.91 -16.81 11.86
N VAL A 84 18.64 -16.90 10.55
CA VAL A 84 17.91 -15.89 9.78
C VAL A 84 16.77 -16.55 8.99
N VAL A 85 15.57 -15.98 9.14
CA VAL A 85 14.40 -16.33 8.35
C VAL A 85 14.22 -15.28 7.26
N GLU A 86 14.10 -15.76 6.02
CA GLU A 86 13.82 -14.93 4.85
C GLU A 86 12.32 -15.00 4.54
N TYR A 87 11.70 -13.84 4.40
CA TYR A 87 10.35 -13.70 3.86
C TYR A 87 10.43 -13.09 2.48
N THR A 88 9.85 -13.76 1.49
CA THR A 88 9.62 -13.16 0.16
C THR A 88 8.15 -12.77 0.04
N ILE A 89 7.88 -11.47 -0.12
CA ILE A 89 6.54 -10.88 -0.12
C ILE A 89 6.32 -10.18 -1.46
N GLN A 90 5.22 -10.50 -2.14
CA GLN A 90 4.73 -9.72 -3.28
C GLN A 90 3.85 -8.58 -2.75
N ALA A 91 4.20 -7.34 -3.09
CA ALA A 91 3.48 -6.14 -2.66
C ALA A 91 3.17 -5.24 -3.85
N ARG A 92 1.94 -4.73 -3.93
CA ARG A 92 1.54 -3.73 -4.92
C ARG A 92 1.17 -2.45 -4.20
N TYR A 93 1.97 -1.41 -4.41
CA TYR A 93 1.67 -0.06 -3.95
C TYR A 93 0.80 0.63 -4.98
N VAL A 94 -0.34 1.16 -4.57
CA VAL A 94 -1.25 1.92 -5.43
C VAL A 94 -1.37 3.33 -4.87
N ALA A 95 -1.15 4.31 -5.74
CA ALA A 95 -1.34 5.72 -5.43
C ALA A 95 -2.36 6.29 -6.42
N TRP A 96 -3.28 7.08 -5.89
CA TRP A 96 -4.34 7.73 -6.65
C TRP A 96 -4.48 9.17 -6.15
N TYR A 97 -4.25 10.14 -7.02
CA TYR A 97 -4.14 11.55 -6.63
C TYR A 97 -4.77 12.49 -7.66
N ASN A 98 -5.07 13.70 -7.23
CA ASN A 98 -5.61 14.77 -8.06
C ASN A 98 -4.48 15.67 -8.54
N ALA A 99 -4.02 15.46 -9.78
CA ALA A 99 -2.89 16.19 -10.34
C ALA A 99 -3.11 17.72 -10.36
N ALA A 100 -4.35 18.14 -10.66
CA ALA A 100 -4.72 19.56 -10.73
C ALA A 100 -4.61 20.26 -9.36
N LYS A 101 -5.05 19.60 -8.28
CA LYS A 101 -4.93 20.15 -6.91
C LYS A 101 -3.49 20.31 -6.44
N LEU A 102 -2.58 19.51 -7.00
CA LEU A 102 -1.16 19.55 -6.68
C LEU A 102 -0.41 20.59 -7.52
N GLY A 103 -1.10 21.29 -8.43
CA GLY A 103 -0.47 22.25 -9.34
C GLY A 103 0.36 21.60 -10.44
N PHE A 104 0.21 20.29 -10.68
CA PHE A 104 0.86 19.65 -11.82
C PHE A 104 0.15 20.02 -13.12
N ALA A 105 0.95 20.24 -14.16
CA ALA A 105 0.44 20.27 -15.52
C ALA A 105 -0.09 18.86 -15.89
N PRO A 106 -1.13 18.77 -16.75
CA PRO A 106 -1.58 17.49 -17.27
C PRO A 106 -0.40 16.70 -17.86
N CYS A 107 -0.28 15.42 -17.53
CA CYS A 107 0.76 14.47 -18.00
C CYS A 107 2.15 14.57 -17.33
N ASP A 108 2.44 15.59 -16.50
CA ASP A 108 3.78 15.76 -15.90
C ASP A 108 3.92 15.17 -14.49
N GLY A 109 2.81 15.01 -13.77
CA GLY A 109 2.79 14.61 -12.36
C GLY A 109 3.15 13.14 -12.15
N GLN A 110 2.56 12.26 -12.97
CA GLN A 110 2.61 10.82 -12.75
C GLN A 110 4.01 10.23 -12.73
N GLU A 111 4.82 10.52 -13.74
CA GLU A 111 6.17 9.95 -13.84
C GLU A 111 7.06 10.41 -12.67
N LYS A 112 7.01 11.69 -12.31
CA LYS A 112 7.81 12.26 -11.21
C LYS A 112 7.46 11.64 -9.87
N ILE A 113 6.16 11.55 -9.55
CA ILE A 113 5.68 10.95 -8.30
C ILE A 113 6.02 9.46 -8.26
N MET A 114 5.82 8.76 -9.37
CA MET A 114 6.13 7.33 -9.50
C MET A 114 7.62 7.06 -9.30
N LEU A 115 8.51 7.83 -9.93
CA LEU A 115 9.96 7.69 -9.77
C LEU A 115 10.41 7.98 -8.33
N GLN A 116 9.82 8.98 -7.68
CA GLN A 116 10.12 9.29 -6.29
C GLN A 116 9.67 8.17 -5.34
N ALA A 117 8.49 7.60 -5.57
CA ALA A 117 8.02 6.44 -4.84
C ALA A 117 8.94 5.23 -5.05
N MET A 118 9.29 4.91 -6.30
CA MET A 118 10.23 3.84 -6.65
C MET A 118 11.57 4.00 -5.94
N ARG A 119 12.17 5.20 -6.00
CA ARG A 119 13.44 5.51 -5.37
C ARG A 119 13.36 5.29 -3.86
N CYS A 120 12.35 5.87 -3.20
CA CYS A 120 12.18 5.71 -1.75
C CYS A 120 12.05 4.25 -1.34
N THR A 121 11.20 3.46 -2.01
CA THR A 121 10.99 2.06 -1.67
C THR A 121 12.25 1.19 -1.91
N THR A 122 13.02 1.47 -2.96
CA THR A 122 14.22 0.67 -3.32
C THR A 122 15.48 1.06 -2.54
N GLU A 123 15.57 2.31 -2.10
CA GLU A 123 16.66 2.81 -1.26
C GLU A 123 16.51 2.41 0.22
N THR A 124 15.29 2.18 0.71
CA THR A 124 15.09 1.69 2.09
C THR A 124 15.69 0.30 2.26
N LYS A 125 16.65 0.17 3.18
CA LYS A 125 17.36 -1.10 3.48
C LYS A 125 16.96 -1.74 4.80
N GLN A 126 16.33 -0.99 5.70
CA GLN A 126 15.89 -1.50 7.00
C GLN A 126 14.53 -0.96 7.36
N ILE A 127 13.70 -1.81 7.95
CA ILE A 127 12.38 -1.44 8.47
C ILE A 127 12.15 -2.05 9.85
N GLU A 128 11.49 -1.28 10.70
CA GLU A 128 11.09 -1.75 12.03
C GLU A 128 9.84 -2.64 11.90
N ILE A 129 9.96 -3.89 12.36
CA ILE A 129 8.88 -4.90 12.28
C ILE A 129 8.12 -5.07 13.59
N ALA A 130 8.75 -4.68 14.69
CA ALA A 130 8.23 -4.61 16.05
C ALA A 130 9.09 -3.62 16.85
N PRO A 131 8.63 -3.10 17.99
CA PRO A 131 9.41 -2.15 18.79
C PRO A 131 10.84 -2.63 19.06
N GLY A 132 11.82 -1.91 18.53
CA GLY A 132 13.25 -2.23 18.67
C GLY A 132 13.77 -3.37 17.79
N ILE A 133 12.93 -3.98 16.95
CA ILE A 133 13.31 -5.06 16.04
C ILE A 133 13.30 -4.55 14.61
N ARG A 134 14.48 -4.54 13.97
CA ARG A 134 14.65 -4.16 12.57
C ARG A 134 14.91 -5.38 11.70
N ALA A 135 14.24 -5.43 10.57
CA ALA A 135 14.54 -6.36 9.49
C ALA A 135 15.28 -5.63 8.39
N GLU A 136 16.26 -6.31 7.80
CA GLU A 136 16.82 -5.89 6.52
C GLU A 136 15.80 -6.17 5.42
N VAL A 137 15.64 -5.23 4.50
CA VAL A 137 14.71 -5.34 3.38
C VAL A 137 15.43 -5.06 2.06
N GLU A 138 15.27 -5.98 1.12
CA GLU A 138 15.61 -5.79 -0.28
C GLU A 138 14.33 -5.64 -1.08
N SER A 139 14.13 -4.47 -1.67
CA SER A 139 12.97 -4.18 -2.51
C SER A 139 13.38 -4.23 -3.98
N THR A 140 12.75 -5.13 -4.74
CA THR A 140 12.94 -5.22 -6.20
C THR A 140 11.64 -4.78 -6.88
N LEU A 141 11.69 -3.72 -7.69
CA LEU A 141 10.58 -3.36 -8.56
C LEU A 141 10.45 -4.41 -9.67
N THR A 142 9.23 -4.92 -9.85
CA THR A 142 8.93 -5.98 -10.82
C THR A 142 8.09 -5.47 -11.99
N GLN A 143 7.21 -4.51 -11.75
CA GLN A 143 6.33 -3.94 -12.76
C GLN A 143 5.81 -2.57 -12.32
N THR A 144 5.57 -1.70 -13.29
CA THR A 144 4.80 -0.46 -13.11
C THR A 144 3.52 -0.52 -13.95
N SER A 145 2.49 0.21 -13.53
CA SER A 145 1.25 0.33 -14.29
C SER A 145 0.66 1.71 -14.11
N GLY A 146 0.32 2.35 -15.24
CA GLY A 146 -0.51 3.56 -15.29
C GLY A 146 -1.89 3.30 -15.90
N ASP A 147 -2.19 2.06 -16.28
CA ASP A 147 -3.46 1.69 -16.87
C ASP A 147 -4.48 1.40 -15.76
N TYR A 148 -5.54 2.20 -15.72
CA TYR A 148 -6.64 2.05 -14.77
C TYR A 148 -7.24 0.65 -14.79
N SER A 149 -7.36 0.02 -15.96
CA SER A 149 -7.93 -1.31 -16.09
C SER A 149 -7.08 -2.37 -15.40
N ASP A 150 -5.75 -2.19 -15.34
CA ASP A 150 -4.83 -3.08 -14.65
C ASP A 150 -4.70 -2.74 -13.15
N ILE A 151 -4.64 -1.45 -12.80
CA ILE A 151 -4.58 -0.97 -11.41
C ILE A 151 -5.82 -1.43 -10.65
N PHE A 152 -6.99 -1.21 -11.23
CA PHE A 152 -8.27 -1.43 -10.57
C PHE A 152 -8.97 -2.73 -11.00
N ARG A 153 -8.30 -3.60 -11.77
CA ARG A 153 -8.84 -4.91 -12.19
C ARG A 153 -9.50 -5.72 -11.06
N PRO A 154 -8.93 -5.79 -9.84
CA PRO A 154 -9.53 -6.56 -8.74
C PRO A 154 -10.78 -5.90 -8.16
N TYR A 155 -11.03 -4.64 -8.48
CA TYR A 155 -12.07 -3.81 -7.91
C TYR A 155 -13.18 -3.54 -8.92
N ARG A 156 -14.40 -3.48 -8.43
CA ARG A 156 -15.59 -3.25 -9.24
C ARG A 156 -16.37 -2.13 -8.60
N TYR A 157 -16.27 -0.95 -9.18
CA TYR A 157 -16.85 0.27 -8.64
C TYR A 157 -18.32 0.48 -9.08
N ALA A 158 -19.08 -0.55 -9.45
CA ALA A 158 -20.49 -0.47 -9.90
C ALA A 158 -20.80 0.79 -10.76
N ASP A 159 -21.79 1.59 -10.38
CA ASP A 159 -22.20 2.87 -10.99
C ASP A 159 -21.18 4.03 -10.78
N ARG A 160 -20.08 3.76 -10.09
CA ARG A 160 -19.06 4.71 -9.63
C ARG A 160 -17.75 4.66 -10.41
N ALA A 161 -17.72 4.02 -11.58
CA ALA A 161 -16.60 4.13 -12.49
C ALA A 161 -16.27 5.59 -12.86
N HIS A 162 -17.25 6.49 -12.79
CA HIS A 162 -17.05 7.93 -12.96
C HIS A 162 -16.19 8.59 -11.86
N LEU A 163 -15.96 7.92 -10.72
CA LEU A 163 -15.02 8.44 -9.73
C LEU A 163 -13.57 8.24 -10.19
N LEU A 164 -13.30 7.28 -11.08
CA LEU A 164 -11.98 7.00 -11.64
C LEU A 164 -11.58 7.98 -12.76
N VAL A 165 -12.45 8.89 -13.18
CA VAL A 165 -12.14 9.83 -14.27
C VAL A 165 -11.51 11.13 -13.76
N TRP A 166 -10.90 11.83 -14.72
CA TRP A 166 -10.25 13.13 -14.62
C TRP A 166 -10.86 14.08 -13.55
N PRO A 167 -10.05 14.85 -12.79
CA PRO A 167 -8.62 15.13 -12.95
C PRO A 167 -7.71 14.19 -12.15
N TYR A 168 -8.23 13.04 -11.74
CA TYR A 168 -7.41 12.10 -10.99
C TYR A 168 -6.51 11.30 -11.92
N GLU A 169 -5.31 11.01 -11.43
CA GLU A 169 -4.33 10.11 -12.03
C GLU A 169 -4.01 9.01 -11.01
N ALA A 170 -3.71 7.80 -11.49
CA ALA A 170 -3.33 6.68 -10.65
C ALA A 170 -2.15 5.92 -11.24
N PHE A 171 -1.32 5.37 -10.35
CA PHE A 171 -0.30 4.41 -10.73
C PHE A 171 -0.21 3.27 -9.72
N ALA A 172 0.32 2.14 -10.17
CA ALA A 172 0.69 1.04 -9.31
C ALA A 172 2.15 0.63 -9.53
N LEU A 173 2.80 0.25 -8.44
CA LEU A 173 4.17 -0.26 -8.39
C LEU A 173 4.15 -1.63 -7.73
N ASN A 174 4.55 -2.66 -8.48
CA ASN A 174 4.63 -4.03 -8.00
C ASN A 174 6.07 -4.32 -7.55
N PHE A 175 6.23 -4.75 -6.31
CA PHE A 175 7.52 -5.09 -5.71
C PHE A 175 7.56 -6.53 -5.23
N THR A 176 8.73 -7.15 -5.38
CA THR A 176 9.13 -8.28 -4.56
C THR A 176 10.00 -7.76 -3.42
N LEU A 177 9.54 -7.94 -2.19
CA LEU A 177 10.26 -7.59 -0.98
C LEU A 177 10.86 -8.86 -0.37
N LYS A 178 12.18 -8.90 -0.21
CA LYS A 178 12.84 -9.90 0.63
C LYS A 178 13.18 -9.29 1.97
N MET A 179 12.70 -9.90 3.03
CA MET A 179 12.96 -9.45 4.39
C MET A 179 13.76 -10.51 5.14
N HIS A 180 14.89 -10.09 5.70
CA HIS A 180 15.74 -10.93 6.51
C HIS A 180 15.51 -10.60 7.99
N VAL A 181 14.96 -11.56 8.72
CA VAL A 181 14.62 -11.43 10.14
C VAL A 181 15.44 -12.43 10.94
N PRO A 182 16.21 -12.00 11.95
CA PRO A 182 16.87 -12.93 12.85
C PRO A 182 15.85 -13.85 13.51
N ALA A 183 16.08 -15.16 13.50
CA ALA A 183 15.16 -16.17 14.03
C ALA A 183 14.83 -15.95 15.51
N VAL A 184 15.77 -15.39 16.28
CA VAL A 184 15.56 -15.00 17.69
C VAL A 184 14.43 -13.97 17.85
N CYS A 185 14.16 -13.16 16.83
CA CYS A 185 13.10 -12.16 16.83
C CYS A 185 11.71 -12.74 16.53
N LEU A 186 11.60 -14.01 16.12
CA LEU A 186 10.32 -14.65 15.80
C LEU A 186 9.57 -15.15 17.05
N ASN A 187 10.24 -15.23 18.19
CA ASN A 187 9.62 -15.61 19.47
C ASN A 187 8.94 -14.42 20.18
N TYR A 188 8.89 -13.24 19.57
CA TYR A 188 8.16 -12.10 20.11
C TYR A 188 6.67 -12.23 19.79
N ASP A 189 5.83 -12.28 20.83
CA ASP A 189 4.40 -12.03 20.71
C ASP A 189 4.22 -10.60 20.16
N LEU A 190 3.87 -10.49 18.88
CA LEU A 190 3.62 -9.20 18.25
C LEU A 190 2.42 -8.55 18.94
N PRO A 191 2.55 -7.31 19.46
CA PRO A 191 1.42 -6.64 20.11
C PRO A 191 0.23 -6.50 19.16
N ASN A 192 -0.96 -6.71 19.72
CA ASN A 192 -2.26 -6.66 19.05
C ASN A 192 -2.50 -5.35 18.25
N PRO A 193 -3.37 -5.38 17.22
CA PRO A 193 -3.47 -4.35 16.20
C PRO A 193 -3.82 -2.95 16.71
N VAL A 194 -3.26 -1.95 16.02
CA VAL A 194 -3.45 -0.50 16.20
C VAL A 194 -4.94 -0.15 16.24
N THR A 195 -5.37 0.47 17.32
CA THR A 195 -6.71 1.05 17.49
C THR A 195 -6.94 2.15 16.44
N CYS A 196 -8.06 2.08 15.72
CA CYS A 196 -8.40 3.05 14.68
C CYS A 196 -8.42 4.48 15.24
N ILE A 197 -7.83 5.41 14.49
CA ILE A 197 -8.08 6.84 14.68
C ILE A 197 -9.45 7.12 14.07
N ASN A 198 -10.42 7.49 14.90
CA ASN A 198 -11.69 8.03 14.42
C ASN A 198 -11.38 9.34 13.68
N VAL A 199 -11.64 9.37 12.38
CA VAL A 199 -11.64 10.60 11.56
C VAL A 199 -13.08 11.09 11.47
#